data_AF-A0A810MWI5-F1
#
_entry.id   AF-A0A810MWI5-F1
#
_cell.length_a   1.000
_cell.length_b   1.000
_cell.length_c   1.000
_cell.angle_alpha   90.00
_cell.angle_beta   90.00
_cell.angle_gamma   90.00
#
_symmetry.space_group_name_H-M   'P 1'
#
loop_
_entity.id
_entity.type
_entity.pdbx_description
1 polymer ?
#
loop_
_entity_poly.entity_id
_entity_poly.type
_entity_poly.pdbx_seq_one_letter_code
_entity_poly.pdbx_strand_id
1 'polypeptide(L)'
;MISRQEAERIAAEWARRETLRLGYECTPMLSEFDVGYVVWSRLPPDVVSVPGSGATTVIDKETGEVSSWPALPPAVVQDMYRRGRAGRLGGLRTVDPTLELRRNTGRAATPGAAAHLTVQYDQHIAHGAKGEVELRHHPLVRDYLDDLPPGHLVRGGERHAELIVVSDVLHEYDRRQAAAGQPPLTEETARELLGSSYLELFRIREAGDPSGGPAERPCDSCVKALVYFGVLPWSHLAFTQEWRPAPQPVPVARRFPSEVAHALVEAGWRPGVGDKVLADAAIARVTAVPGREFRHAEFPAARAALTAFPGLVSGRRGPGEQVWIRRFEINPGSVAHTADTLGDLARLIGSRLFPIGSEGGDSILAVDERGRVFALDQGGEWFIGADLDTALTNLLLGRGPVRLDDDGRW
;
A
#
# COMPACT_ATOMS: atom_id res chain seq x y z
N MET A 1 4.87 21.61 12.50
CA MET A 1 5.41 21.23 13.82
C MET A 1 4.35 20.44 14.57
N ILE A 2 4.74 19.31 15.17
CA ILE A 2 3.87 18.44 15.98
C ILE A 2 3.76 19.01 17.40
N SER A 3 2.56 19.35 17.82
CA SER A 3 2.26 19.80 19.18
C SER A 3 2.30 18.64 20.18
N ARG A 4 2.50 18.94 21.46
CA ARG A 4 2.45 17.93 22.53
C ARG A 4 1.09 17.21 22.57
N GLN A 5 0.00 17.96 22.41
CA GLN A 5 -1.35 17.39 22.39
C GLN A 5 -1.56 16.46 21.19
N GLU A 6 -0.97 16.76 20.02
CA GLU A 6 -0.94 15.82 18.90
C GLU A 6 -0.14 14.56 19.25
N ALA A 7 1.06 14.70 19.82
CA ALA A 7 1.90 13.57 20.21
C ALA A 7 1.21 12.66 21.25
N GLU A 8 0.49 13.23 22.21
CA GLU A 8 -0.30 12.48 23.21
C GLU A 8 -1.44 11.70 22.55
N ARG A 9 -2.14 12.29 21.58
CA ARG A 9 -3.18 11.58 20.81
C ARG A 9 -2.60 10.44 19.97
N ILE A 10 -1.45 10.66 19.32
CA ILE A 10 -0.75 9.64 18.54
C ILE A 10 -0.32 8.49 19.46
N ALA A 11 0.28 8.80 20.61
CA ALA A 11 0.69 7.80 21.59
C ALA A 11 -0.49 6.96 22.09
N ALA A 12 -1.62 7.61 22.41
CA ALA A 12 -2.83 6.92 22.86
C ALA A 12 -3.36 5.93 21.81
N GLU A 13 -3.37 6.34 20.54
CA GLU A 13 -3.83 5.49 19.45
C GLU A 13 -2.87 4.32 19.18
N TRP A 14 -1.56 4.55 19.20
CA TRP A 14 -0.58 3.47 19.08
C TRP A 14 -0.69 2.45 20.22
N ALA A 15 -0.86 2.91 21.46
CA ALA A 15 -1.08 2.04 22.60
C ALA A 15 -2.41 1.26 22.51
N ARG A 16 -3.48 1.87 21.97
CA ARG A 16 -4.75 1.19 21.66
C ARG A 16 -4.56 0.07 20.64
N ARG A 17 -3.87 0.35 19.53
CA ARG A 17 -3.56 -0.65 18.49
C ARG A 17 -2.69 -1.78 19.02
N GLU A 18 -1.73 -1.45 19.89
CA GLU A 18 -0.89 -2.44 20.54
C GLU A 18 -1.67 -3.29 21.55
N THR A 19 -2.61 -2.69 22.29
CA THR A 19 -3.55 -3.41 23.15
C THR A 19 -4.36 -4.44 22.35
N LEU A 20 -4.90 -4.02 21.21
CA LEU A 20 -5.61 -4.93 20.27
C LEU A 20 -4.68 -6.01 19.71
N ARG A 21 -3.39 -5.71 19.53
CA ARG A 21 -2.39 -6.63 19.00
C ARG A 21 -1.99 -7.71 19.99
N LEU A 22 -1.82 -7.32 21.25
CA LEU A 22 -1.27 -8.16 22.30
C LEU A 22 -2.35 -8.84 23.15
N GLY A 23 -3.58 -8.32 23.14
CA GLY A 23 -4.71 -8.88 23.89
C GLY A 23 -4.76 -8.45 25.36
N TYR A 24 -3.91 -7.50 25.78
CA TYR A 24 -3.90 -6.93 27.12
C TYR A 24 -3.64 -5.41 27.05
N GLU A 25 -4.11 -4.70 28.06
CA GLU A 25 -4.08 -3.23 28.10
C GLU A 25 -2.65 -2.68 28.11
N CYS A 26 -2.33 -1.83 27.14
CA CYS A 26 -1.07 -1.12 27.03
C CYS A 26 -1.29 0.36 27.36
N THR A 27 -0.52 0.91 28.31
CA THR A 27 -0.63 2.33 28.67
C THR A 27 0.29 3.18 27.78
N PRO A 28 -0.20 4.24 27.13
CA PRO A 28 0.63 5.13 26.35
C PRO A 28 1.59 5.91 27.25
N MET A 29 2.86 5.98 26.86
CA MET A 29 3.89 6.75 27.53
C MET A 29 4.52 7.75 26.55
N LEU A 30 4.80 8.95 27.04
CA LEU A 30 5.38 10.04 26.27
C LEU A 30 6.44 10.76 27.09
N SER A 31 7.62 10.98 26.52
CA SER A 31 8.68 11.82 27.07
C SER A 31 9.08 12.87 26.04
N GLU A 32 8.77 14.12 26.35
CA GLU A 32 9.11 15.27 25.53
C GLU A 32 10.57 15.70 25.76
N PHE A 33 11.27 16.09 24.69
CA PHE A 33 12.60 16.68 24.73
C PHE A 33 12.70 17.86 23.75
N ASP A 34 13.88 18.49 23.68
CA ASP A 34 14.15 19.70 22.92
C ASP A 34 13.75 19.60 21.44
N VAL A 35 13.95 18.44 20.82
CA VAL A 35 13.79 18.26 19.37
C VAL A 35 12.65 17.30 18.96
N GLY A 36 12.00 16.65 19.91
CA GLY A 36 11.04 15.59 19.60
C GLY A 36 10.22 15.09 20.79
N TYR A 37 9.53 13.98 20.56
CA TYR A 37 8.86 13.18 21.57
C TYR A 37 9.29 11.72 21.47
N VAL A 38 9.59 11.10 22.60
CA VAL A 38 9.80 9.66 22.71
C VAL A 38 8.50 9.02 23.17
N VAL A 39 7.97 8.10 22.38
CA VAL A 39 6.70 7.41 22.57
C VAL A 39 6.96 5.92 22.76
N TRP A 40 6.35 5.31 23.76
CA TRP A 40 6.36 3.86 23.95
C TRP A 40 5.10 3.40 24.68
N SER A 41 4.85 2.10 24.66
CA SER A 41 3.76 1.49 25.43
C SER A 41 4.30 0.83 26.68
N ARG A 42 3.73 1.13 27.84
CA ARG A 42 4.00 0.37 29.07
C ARG A 42 3.09 -0.86 29.10
N LEU A 43 3.72 -2.04 29.12
CA LEU A 43 3.03 -3.32 29.29
C LEU A 43 2.60 -3.50 30.76
N PRO A 44 1.56 -4.32 31.03
CA PRO A 44 1.19 -4.71 32.38
C PRO A 44 2.36 -5.40 33.12
N PRO A 45 2.51 -5.20 34.44
CA PRO A 45 3.67 -5.67 35.19
C PRO A 45 3.78 -7.21 35.29
N ASP A 46 2.68 -7.92 35.06
CA ASP A 46 2.57 -9.38 35.05
C ASP A 46 2.94 -10.02 33.70
N VAL A 47 3.18 -9.22 32.66
CA VAL A 47 3.54 -9.71 31.33
C VAL A 47 5.05 -9.77 31.16
N VAL A 48 5.56 -10.94 30.79
CA VAL A 48 6.98 -11.12 30.41
C VAL A 48 7.19 -10.55 29.00
N SER A 49 8.05 -9.53 28.88
CA SER A 49 8.44 -8.97 27.58
C SER A 49 9.22 -9.98 26.75
N VAL A 50 8.81 -10.18 25.50
CA VAL A 50 9.58 -10.98 24.52
C VAL A 50 10.75 -10.13 24.00
N PRO A 51 11.96 -10.67 23.79
CA PRO A 51 13.05 -9.94 23.15
C PRO A 51 12.60 -9.30 21.83
N GLY A 52 12.83 -7.99 21.67
CA GLY A 52 12.34 -7.20 20.51
C GLY A 52 10.95 -6.59 20.66
N SER A 53 10.21 -6.90 21.74
CA SER A 53 8.97 -6.20 22.10
C SER A 53 9.25 -4.87 22.82
N GLY A 54 8.30 -3.93 22.77
CA GLY A 54 8.43 -2.63 23.43
C GLY A 54 9.35 -1.65 22.71
N ALA A 55 9.38 -1.70 21.37
CA ALA A 55 10.10 -0.72 20.56
C ALA A 55 9.72 0.70 20.99
N THR A 56 10.71 1.57 21.05
CA THR A 56 10.53 2.97 21.38
C THR A 56 10.54 3.78 20.11
N THR A 57 9.61 4.71 19.96
CA THR A 57 9.44 5.49 18.74
C THR A 57 9.75 6.95 19.03
N VAL A 58 10.51 7.61 18.16
CA VAL A 58 10.73 9.07 18.24
C VAL A 58 9.94 9.76 17.15
N ILE A 59 9.18 10.80 17.53
CA ILE A 59 8.52 11.74 16.63
C ILE A 59 9.33 13.04 16.64
N ASP A 60 9.87 13.45 15.50
CA ASP A 60 10.53 14.76 15.36
C ASP A 60 9.49 15.89 15.42
N LYS A 61 9.72 16.91 16.25
CA LYS A 61 8.79 18.02 16.40
C LYS A 61 8.62 18.83 15.13
N GLU A 62 9.71 19.07 14.41
CA GLU A 62 9.75 19.97 13.26
C GLU A 62 9.26 19.27 12.00
N THR A 63 9.76 18.06 11.73
CA THR A 63 9.52 17.33 10.48
C THR A 63 8.33 16.37 10.54
N GLY A 64 7.95 15.92 11.74
CA GLY A 64 6.96 14.86 11.92
C GLY A 64 7.47 13.47 11.54
N GLU A 65 8.77 13.32 11.25
CA GLU A 65 9.39 12.04 10.95
C GLU A 65 9.33 11.10 12.16
N VAL A 66 9.02 9.84 11.87
CA VAL A 66 8.93 8.78 12.87
C VAL A 66 10.12 7.84 12.72
N SER A 67 10.82 7.56 13.81
CA SER A 67 11.91 6.58 13.82
C SER A 67 11.71 5.56 14.94
N SER A 68 11.92 4.28 14.60
CA SER A 68 11.79 3.16 15.53
C SER A 68 13.15 2.78 16.08
N TRP A 69 13.21 2.60 17.40
CA TRP A 69 14.40 2.26 18.16
C TRP A 69 14.16 1.00 18.98
N PRO A 70 15.21 0.23 19.32
CA PRO A 70 15.10 -0.86 20.28
C PRO A 70 14.52 -0.37 21.61
N ALA A 71 14.04 -1.30 22.44
CA ALA A 71 13.50 -1.02 23.76
C ALA A 71 14.58 -0.51 24.73
N LEU A 72 15.02 0.73 24.53
CA LEU A 72 16.04 1.42 25.30
C LEU A 72 15.39 2.47 26.21
N PRO A 73 16.01 2.83 27.35
CA PRO A 73 15.49 3.90 28.19
C PRO A 73 15.33 5.21 27.39
N PRO A 74 14.23 5.98 27.59
CA PRO A 74 13.96 7.18 26.81
C PRO A 74 15.12 8.18 26.78
N ALA A 75 15.83 8.36 27.89
CA ALA A 75 17.00 9.24 27.96
C ALA A 75 18.12 8.82 27.00
N VAL A 76 18.36 7.51 26.83
CA VAL A 76 19.36 6.98 25.90
C VAL A 76 18.94 7.23 24.46
N VAL A 77 17.66 6.98 24.15
CA VAL A 77 17.09 7.24 22.82
C VAL A 77 17.18 8.72 22.46
N GLN A 78 16.89 9.62 23.41
CA GLN A 78 17.02 11.08 23.21
C GLN A 78 18.45 11.47 22.86
N ASP A 79 19.44 10.99 23.60
CA ASP A 79 20.85 11.31 23.34
C ASP A 79 21.34 10.75 22.00
N MET A 80 20.97 9.52 21.67
CA MET A 80 21.29 8.92 20.36
C MET A 80 20.63 9.69 19.22
N TYR A 81 19.35 10.06 19.39
CA TYR A 81 18.62 10.84 18.40
C TYR A 81 19.27 12.20 18.16
N ARG A 82 19.61 12.96 19.22
CA ARG A 82 20.30 14.26 19.11
C ARG A 82 21.58 14.16 18.28
N ARG A 83 22.41 13.14 18.53
CA ARG A 83 23.68 12.93 17.82
C ARG A 83 23.47 12.64 16.33
N GLY A 84 22.42 11.89 16.00
CA GLY A 84 22.09 11.52 14.62
C GLY A 84 21.16 12.49 13.88
N ARG A 85 20.57 13.47 14.57
CA ARG A 85 19.55 14.37 14.00
C ARG A 85 20.12 15.33 12.96
N ALA A 86 21.35 15.81 13.15
CA ALA A 86 21.97 16.79 12.24
C ALA A 86 22.09 16.29 10.78
N GLY A 87 22.27 14.97 10.57
CA GLY A 87 22.28 14.38 9.23
C GLY A 87 20.87 14.16 8.64
N ARG A 88 19.83 14.13 9.48
CA ARG A 88 18.43 13.91 9.08
C ARG A 88 17.68 15.21 8.76
N LEU A 89 18.09 16.32 9.38
CA LEU A 89 17.46 17.62 9.16
C LEU A 89 17.75 18.17 7.76
N GLY A 90 16.70 18.73 7.12
CA GLY A 90 16.84 19.54 5.91
C GLY A 90 16.72 18.81 4.58
N GLY A 91 16.17 17.60 4.56
CA GLY A 91 15.87 16.90 3.31
C GLY A 91 14.50 17.20 2.75
N LEU A 92 14.45 17.59 1.48
CA LEU A 92 13.22 17.42 0.69
C LEU A 92 12.87 15.92 0.70
N ARG A 93 11.79 15.59 1.39
CA ARG A 93 11.14 14.28 1.30
C ARG A 93 10.11 14.35 0.20
N THR A 94 9.94 13.24 -0.51
CA THR A 94 8.95 13.09 -1.55
C THR A 94 7.53 13.20 -0.98
N VAL A 95 7.31 12.67 0.22
CA VAL A 95 6.06 12.75 0.96
C VAL A 95 6.32 13.48 2.27
N ASP A 96 5.43 14.40 2.65
CA ASP A 96 5.51 15.10 3.93
C ASP A 96 5.26 14.13 5.10
N PRO A 97 6.26 13.84 5.96
CA PRO A 97 6.09 12.89 7.07
C PRO A 97 5.03 13.32 8.08
N THR A 98 4.79 14.63 8.23
CA THR A 98 3.75 15.14 9.12
C THR A 98 2.36 14.75 8.64
N LEU A 99 2.10 14.80 7.33
CA LEU A 99 0.81 14.41 6.75
C LEU A 99 0.60 12.90 6.87
N GLU A 100 1.64 12.11 6.58
CA GLU A 100 1.60 10.65 6.71
C GLU A 100 1.30 10.22 8.16
N LEU A 101 2.01 10.80 9.14
CA LEU A 101 1.81 10.53 10.56
C LEU A 101 0.38 10.85 11.01
N ARG A 102 -0.14 12.02 10.64
CA ARG A 102 -1.51 12.44 10.99
C ARG A 102 -2.56 11.50 10.40
N ARG A 103 -2.41 11.13 9.12
CA ARG A 103 -3.35 10.20 8.47
C ARG A 103 -3.31 8.83 9.14
N ASN A 104 -2.11 8.27 9.33
CA ASN A 104 -1.92 6.93 9.89
C ASN A 104 -2.33 6.83 11.36
N THR A 105 -2.52 7.96 12.05
CA THR A 105 -3.13 8.00 13.39
C THR A 105 -4.63 7.74 13.30
N GLY A 106 -5.35 8.39 12.39
CA GLY A 106 -6.80 8.23 12.28
C GLY A 106 -7.28 7.03 11.44
N ARG A 107 -6.38 6.43 10.66
CA ARG A 107 -6.72 5.43 9.63
C ARG A 107 -5.86 4.19 9.72
N ALA A 108 -6.37 3.08 9.18
CA ALA A 108 -5.57 1.90 8.93
C ALA A 108 -4.47 2.20 7.89
N ALA A 109 -3.24 1.80 8.20
CA ALA A 109 -2.12 1.86 7.26
C ALA A 109 -2.20 0.74 6.21
N THR A 110 -2.98 -0.31 6.49
CA THR A 110 -3.19 -1.47 5.63
C THR A 110 -4.25 -1.19 4.55
N PRO A 111 -4.18 -1.85 3.38
CA PRO A 111 -2.97 -2.50 2.88
C PRO A 111 -1.94 -1.43 2.49
N GLY A 112 -0.66 -1.67 2.76
CA GLY A 112 0.41 -0.75 2.43
C GLY A 112 1.63 -1.49 1.89
N ALA A 113 2.68 -0.75 1.58
CA ALA A 113 3.98 -1.34 1.31
C ALA A 113 5.10 -0.45 1.88
N ALA A 114 6.22 -1.09 2.18
CA ALA A 114 7.48 -0.43 2.50
C ALA A 114 8.55 -0.87 1.50
N ALA A 115 9.37 0.07 1.06
CA ALA A 115 10.55 -0.17 0.24
C ALA A 115 11.79 0.23 1.02
N HIS A 116 12.73 -0.70 1.17
CA HIS A 116 14.02 -0.47 1.79
C HIS A 116 15.07 -0.47 0.69
N LEU A 117 15.68 0.68 0.43
CA LEU A 117 16.73 0.84 -0.56
C LEU A 117 18.05 1.14 0.16
N THR A 118 18.98 0.20 0.10
CA THR A 118 20.33 0.37 0.64
C THR A 118 21.25 0.83 -0.48
N VAL A 119 21.83 2.02 -0.34
CA VAL A 119 22.78 2.59 -1.29
C VAL A 119 24.11 2.75 -0.57
N GLN A 120 25.14 2.06 -1.05
CA GLN A 120 26.42 1.92 -0.36
C GLN A 120 26.25 1.32 1.05
N TYR A 121 26.19 2.16 2.09
CA TYR A 121 25.99 1.75 3.49
C TYR A 121 24.78 2.42 4.14
N ASP A 122 24.11 3.32 3.43
CA ASP A 122 22.96 4.06 3.95
C ASP A 122 21.67 3.34 3.52
N GLN A 123 20.82 3.01 4.49
CA GLN A 123 19.51 2.41 4.24
C GLN A 123 18.43 3.49 4.27
N HIS A 124 17.66 3.57 3.19
CA HIS A 124 16.53 4.48 3.04
C HIS A 124 15.24 3.67 3.04
N ILE A 125 14.25 4.12 3.80
CA ILE A 125 12.96 3.46 3.93
C ILE A 125 11.88 4.45 3.52
N ALA A 126 10.98 4.03 2.63
CA ALA A 126 9.77 4.77 2.29
C ALA A 126 8.55 3.86 2.30
N HIS A 127 7.37 4.46 2.44
CA HIS A 127 6.08 3.79 2.39
C HIS A 127 5.25 4.29 1.21
N GLY A 128 4.27 3.49 0.79
CA GLY A 128 3.26 3.93 -0.16
C GLY A 128 2.44 5.10 0.40
N ALA A 129 2.23 6.13 -0.43
CA ALA A 129 1.59 7.37 -0.02
C ALA A 129 0.07 7.33 -0.22
N LYS A 130 -0.69 7.40 0.88
CA LYS A 130 -2.15 7.46 0.87
C LYS A 130 -2.69 8.85 1.24
N GLY A 131 -3.95 9.10 0.89
CA GLY A 131 -4.67 10.33 1.24
C GLY A 131 -4.26 11.54 0.42
N GLU A 132 -4.71 12.72 0.83
CA GLU A 132 -4.48 13.97 0.11
C GLU A 132 -3.09 14.56 0.38
N VAL A 133 -2.07 13.90 -0.20
CA VAL A 133 -0.68 14.34 -0.12
C VAL A 133 -0.14 14.76 -1.48
N GLU A 134 0.50 15.92 -1.51
CA GLU A 134 1.32 16.41 -2.62
C GLU A 134 2.63 15.61 -2.67
N LEU A 135 2.94 15.05 -3.84
CA LEU A 135 4.16 14.27 -4.05
C LEU A 135 5.25 15.15 -4.65
N ARG A 136 6.31 15.40 -3.89
CA ARG A 136 7.46 16.19 -4.29
C ARG A 136 8.57 15.29 -4.82
N HIS A 137 8.24 14.54 -5.88
CA HIS A 137 9.22 13.69 -6.56
C HIS A 137 10.44 14.49 -7.01
N HIS A 138 11.61 13.86 -6.92
CA HIS A 138 12.85 14.36 -7.47
C HIS A 138 12.68 14.67 -8.97
N PRO A 139 13.29 15.74 -9.52
CA PRO A 139 13.15 16.10 -10.93
C PRO A 139 13.33 14.94 -11.90
N LEU A 140 14.37 14.11 -11.74
CA LEU A 140 14.58 12.92 -12.59
C LEU A 140 13.42 11.89 -12.54
N VAL A 141 12.79 11.72 -11.37
CA VAL A 141 11.61 10.83 -11.24
C VAL A 141 10.38 11.50 -11.83
N ARG A 142 10.25 12.82 -11.68
CA ARG A 142 9.17 13.60 -12.31
C ARG A 142 9.25 13.53 -13.83
N ASP A 143 10.43 13.78 -14.41
CA ASP A 143 10.67 13.71 -15.85
C ASP A 143 10.32 12.32 -16.40
N TYR A 144 10.79 11.26 -15.72
CA TYR A 144 10.42 9.88 -16.06
C TYR A 144 8.90 9.67 -16.05
N LEU A 145 8.20 10.14 -15.01
CA LEU A 145 6.75 10.00 -14.89
C LEU A 145 5.98 10.78 -15.95
N ASP A 146 6.44 11.99 -16.27
CA ASP A 146 5.81 12.90 -17.24
C ASP A 146 5.99 12.40 -18.69
N ASP A 147 7.07 11.66 -18.96
CA ASP A 147 7.33 11.03 -20.26
C ASP A 147 6.53 9.73 -20.50
N LEU A 148 5.87 9.17 -19.47
CA LEU A 148 5.09 7.94 -19.62
C LEU A 148 3.78 8.20 -20.37
N PRO A 149 3.48 7.42 -21.44
CA PRO A 149 2.16 7.49 -22.05
C PRO A 149 1.07 7.03 -21.08
N PRO A 150 -0.18 7.50 -21.25
CA PRO A 150 -1.33 6.95 -20.54
C PRO A 150 -1.36 5.41 -20.60
N GLY A 151 -1.80 4.78 -19.52
CA GLY A 151 -1.84 3.32 -19.43
C GLY A 151 -0.54 2.66 -18.99
N HIS A 152 0.59 3.39 -18.84
CA HIS A 152 1.88 2.80 -18.49
C HIS A 152 2.19 2.79 -16.99
N LEU A 153 1.41 3.50 -16.19
CA LEU A 153 1.47 3.46 -14.73
C LEU A 153 0.38 2.57 -14.17
N VAL A 154 0.74 1.66 -13.26
CA VAL A 154 -0.25 1.06 -12.36
C VAL A 154 -0.97 2.18 -11.63
N ARG A 155 -2.24 1.96 -11.29
CA ARG A 155 -3.03 2.88 -10.47
C ARG A 155 -2.24 3.37 -9.25
N GLY A 156 -2.12 4.68 -9.12
CA GLY A 156 -1.37 5.34 -8.06
C GLY A 156 0.12 4.99 -8.06
N GLY A 157 0.70 4.54 -9.18
CA GLY A 157 2.09 4.10 -9.29
C GLY A 157 3.08 5.17 -8.84
N GLU A 158 2.76 6.44 -9.04
CA GLU A 158 3.52 7.59 -8.54
C GLU A 158 3.56 7.67 -7.01
N ARG A 159 2.66 6.97 -6.30
CA ARG A 159 2.57 6.91 -4.83
C ARG A 159 3.21 5.65 -4.25
N HIS A 160 3.76 4.78 -5.08
CA HIS A 160 4.30 3.51 -4.62
C HIS A 160 5.62 3.73 -3.87
N ALA A 161 5.83 2.94 -2.81
CA ALA A 161 7.00 3.02 -1.93
C ALA A 161 8.31 2.96 -2.74
N GLU A 162 8.32 2.18 -3.81
CA GLU A 162 9.45 1.98 -4.72
C GLU A 162 9.90 3.28 -5.41
N LEU A 163 8.97 4.11 -5.87
CA LEU A 163 9.31 5.39 -6.50
C LEU A 163 9.64 6.46 -5.46
N ILE A 164 8.94 6.44 -4.33
CA ILE A 164 9.17 7.38 -3.24
C ILE A 164 10.57 7.18 -2.66
N VAL A 165 11.02 5.94 -2.43
CA VAL A 165 12.36 5.69 -1.88
C VAL A 165 13.47 6.09 -2.87
N VAL A 166 13.28 5.85 -4.17
CA VAL A 166 14.23 6.30 -5.21
C VAL A 166 14.32 7.83 -5.21
N SER A 167 13.18 8.51 -5.20
CA SER A 167 13.11 9.97 -5.16
C SER A 167 13.77 10.54 -3.89
N ASP A 168 13.52 9.94 -2.72
CA ASP A 168 14.14 10.35 -1.45
C ASP A 168 15.67 10.21 -1.46
N VAL A 169 16.19 9.10 -2.02
CA VAL A 169 17.63 8.92 -2.20
C VAL A 169 18.21 10.00 -3.10
N LEU A 170 17.57 10.28 -4.23
CA LEU A 170 18.08 11.29 -5.18
C LEU A 170 18.09 12.69 -4.54
N HIS A 171 17.03 13.10 -3.83
CA HIS A 171 17.00 14.35 -3.07
C HIS A 171 18.11 14.44 -2.04
N GLU A 172 18.42 13.34 -1.35
CA GLU A 172 19.50 13.30 -0.38
C GLU A 172 20.87 13.47 -1.02
N TYR A 173 21.13 12.77 -2.13
CA TYR A 173 22.41 12.87 -2.82
C TYR A 173 22.60 14.22 -3.51
N ASP A 174 21.56 14.81 -4.11
CA ASP A 174 21.63 16.18 -4.65
C ASP A 174 21.97 17.21 -3.57
N ARG A 175 21.42 17.04 -2.37
CA ARG A 175 21.76 17.89 -1.22
C ARG A 175 23.23 17.73 -0.82
N ARG A 176 23.75 16.50 -0.83
CA ARG A 176 25.17 16.20 -0.54
C ARG A 176 26.08 16.82 -1.62
N GLN A 177 25.71 16.70 -2.90
CA GLN A 177 26.42 17.33 -4.04
C GLN A 177 26.43 18.86 -3.90
N ALA A 178 25.29 19.47 -3.60
CA ALA A 178 25.17 20.91 -3.41
C ALA A 178 26.04 21.39 -2.23
N ALA A 179 26.08 20.66 -1.12
CA ALA A 179 26.95 20.96 0.01
C ALA A 179 28.45 20.84 -0.34
N ALA A 180 28.80 19.98 -1.30
CA ALA A 180 30.14 19.84 -1.85
C ALA A 180 30.46 20.80 -3.01
N GLY A 181 29.52 21.66 -3.42
CA GLY A 181 29.67 22.57 -4.57
C GLY A 181 29.68 21.85 -5.94
N GLN A 182 29.10 20.66 -6.01
CA GLN A 182 28.97 19.84 -7.21
C GLN A 182 27.59 20.05 -7.86
N PRO A 183 27.46 19.82 -9.19
CA PRO A 183 26.17 19.90 -9.86
C PRO A 183 25.19 18.82 -9.38
N PRO A 184 23.86 19.02 -9.56
CA PRO A 184 22.86 18.00 -9.27
C PRO A 184 23.07 16.76 -10.17
N LEU A 185 22.52 15.64 -9.73
CA LEU A 185 22.59 14.37 -10.44
C LEU A 185 21.92 14.48 -11.82
N THR A 186 22.61 13.96 -12.83
CA THR A 186 22.04 13.66 -14.14
C THR A 186 21.46 12.24 -14.15
N GLU A 187 20.66 11.88 -15.17
CA GLU A 187 20.17 10.51 -15.33
C GLU A 187 21.30 9.47 -15.30
N GLU A 188 22.41 9.74 -15.99
CA GLU A 188 23.58 8.84 -16.04
C GLU A 188 24.18 8.63 -14.64
N THR A 189 24.50 9.71 -13.93
CA THR A 189 25.08 9.62 -12.58
C THR A 189 24.10 9.03 -11.55
N ALA A 190 22.79 9.25 -11.72
CA ALA A 190 21.76 8.63 -10.89
C ALA A 190 21.71 7.11 -11.12
N ARG A 191 21.78 6.65 -12.37
CA ARG A 191 21.86 5.22 -12.72
C ARG A 191 23.12 4.57 -12.16
N GLU A 192 24.27 5.25 -12.22
CA GLU A 192 25.52 4.76 -11.65
C GLU A 192 25.41 4.58 -10.12
N LEU A 193 24.88 5.60 -9.44
CA LEU A 193 24.65 5.56 -8.00
C LEU A 193 23.74 4.39 -7.60
N LEU A 194 22.56 4.32 -8.23
CA LEU A 194 21.52 3.34 -7.92
C LEU A 194 21.84 1.94 -8.43
N GLY A 195 22.73 1.80 -9.42
CA GLY A 195 23.15 0.51 -9.98
C GLY A 195 23.86 -0.42 -8.99
N SER A 196 24.37 0.12 -7.88
CA SER A 196 25.00 -0.62 -6.79
C SER A 196 24.09 -0.81 -5.57
N SER A 197 22.82 -0.44 -5.69
CA SER A 197 21.86 -0.49 -4.59
C SER A 197 21.28 -1.90 -4.38
N TYR A 198 20.73 -2.11 -3.19
CA TYR A 198 19.98 -3.32 -2.83
C TYR A 198 18.58 -2.93 -2.37
N LEU A 199 17.56 -3.51 -3.02
CA LEU A 199 16.15 -3.21 -2.76
C LEU A 199 15.48 -4.41 -2.08
N GLU A 200 14.83 -4.14 -0.94
CA GLU A 200 13.90 -5.05 -0.27
C GLU A 200 12.51 -4.43 -0.22
N LEU A 201 11.48 -5.26 -0.39
CA LEU A 201 10.10 -4.82 -0.41
C LEU A 201 9.29 -5.59 0.61
N PHE A 202 8.34 -4.90 1.25
CA PHE A 202 7.47 -5.50 2.26
C PHE A 202 6.03 -5.08 2.03
N ARG A 203 5.11 -6.05 2.05
CA ARG A 203 3.66 -5.82 2.09
C ARG A 203 3.24 -5.61 3.54
N ILE A 204 2.62 -4.47 3.80
CA ILE A 204 2.02 -4.14 5.09
C ILE A 204 0.57 -4.61 5.06
N ARG A 205 0.28 -5.68 5.80
CA ARG A 205 -1.02 -6.31 5.93
C ARG A 205 -1.47 -6.37 7.38
N GLU A 206 -2.71 -6.78 7.60
CA GLU A 206 -3.19 -7.08 8.95
C GLU A 206 -2.34 -8.19 9.58
N ALA A 207 -2.25 -8.16 10.91
CA ALA A 207 -1.48 -9.14 11.63
C ALA A 207 -2.08 -10.54 11.44
N GLY A 208 -1.24 -11.51 11.05
CA GLY A 208 -1.68 -12.87 10.74
C GLY A 208 -2.14 -13.08 9.31
N ASP A 209 -2.19 -12.03 8.47
CA ASP A 209 -2.38 -12.18 7.03
C ASP A 209 -1.14 -12.85 6.41
N PRO A 210 -1.28 -14.04 5.77
CA PRO A 210 -0.16 -14.72 5.12
C PRO A 210 0.43 -13.94 3.93
N SER A 211 -0.28 -12.94 3.41
CA SER A 211 0.18 -12.07 2.32
C SER A 211 1.04 -10.89 2.79
N GLY A 212 1.25 -10.74 4.11
CA GLY A 212 2.11 -9.73 4.71
C GLY A 212 3.57 -10.14 4.81
N GLY A 213 4.47 -9.17 4.95
CA GLY A 213 5.91 -9.40 5.06
C GLY A 213 6.64 -9.23 3.71
N PRO A 214 7.81 -9.87 3.51
CA PRO A 214 8.62 -9.70 2.32
C PRO A 214 7.83 -9.93 1.03
N ALA A 215 7.93 -9.00 0.09
CA ALA A 215 7.31 -9.07 -1.22
C ALA A 215 8.34 -9.50 -2.26
N GLU A 216 8.02 -10.52 -3.05
CA GLU A 216 8.96 -11.05 -4.05
C GLU A 216 9.27 -10.03 -5.16
N ARG A 217 8.28 -9.20 -5.55
CA ARG A 217 8.39 -8.30 -6.70
C ARG A 217 7.58 -7.01 -6.53
N PRO A 218 8.06 -5.88 -7.08
CA PRO A 218 7.29 -4.65 -7.26
C PRO A 218 6.09 -4.85 -8.20
N CYS A 219 5.21 -3.84 -8.27
CA CYS A 219 4.19 -3.78 -9.31
C CYS A 219 4.82 -3.61 -10.72
N ASP A 220 4.05 -3.90 -11.78
CA ASP A 220 4.54 -3.90 -13.16
C ASP A 220 5.20 -2.56 -13.58
N SER A 221 4.61 -1.41 -13.24
CA SER A 221 5.19 -0.11 -13.56
C SER A 221 6.40 0.23 -12.70
N CYS A 222 6.42 -0.16 -11.42
CA CYS A 222 7.59 0.00 -10.55
C CYS A 222 8.76 -0.84 -11.03
N VAL A 223 8.54 -2.06 -11.54
CA VAL A 223 9.60 -2.86 -12.18
C VAL A 223 10.23 -2.09 -13.34
N LYS A 224 9.40 -1.51 -14.24
CA LYS A 224 9.91 -0.72 -15.37
C LYS A 224 10.72 0.50 -14.92
N ALA A 225 10.22 1.23 -13.92
CA ALA A 225 10.90 2.40 -13.39
C ALA A 225 12.21 2.05 -12.69
N LEU A 226 12.23 1.00 -11.88
CA LEU A 226 13.43 0.55 -11.17
C LEU A 226 14.50 0.01 -12.13
N VAL A 227 14.11 -0.61 -13.25
CA VAL A 227 15.04 -0.95 -14.34
C VAL A 227 15.56 0.30 -15.03
N TYR A 228 14.69 1.30 -15.27
CA TYR A 228 15.10 2.58 -15.82
C TYR A 228 16.12 3.29 -14.91
N PHE A 229 15.90 3.35 -13.60
CA PHE A 229 16.86 3.97 -12.67
C PHE A 229 18.08 3.08 -12.33
N GLY A 230 18.18 1.87 -12.90
CA GLY A 230 19.30 0.96 -12.66
C GLY A 230 19.25 0.18 -11.34
N VAL A 231 18.20 0.34 -10.53
CA VAL A 231 18.00 -0.39 -9.26
C VAL A 231 17.76 -1.89 -9.51
N LEU A 232 17.06 -2.24 -10.59
CA LEU A 232 16.81 -3.64 -10.98
C LEU A 232 17.49 -3.98 -12.32
N PRO A 233 17.93 -5.24 -12.51
CA PRO A 233 18.52 -5.66 -13.77
C PRO A 233 17.48 -5.74 -14.89
N TRP A 234 17.91 -5.52 -16.12
CA TRP A 234 17.05 -5.50 -17.31
C TRP A 234 16.19 -6.77 -17.48
N SER A 235 16.66 -7.92 -16.98
CA SER A 235 15.96 -9.20 -17.05
C SER A 235 14.60 -9.18 -16.34
N HIS A 236 14.41 -8.28 -15.36
CA HIS A 236 13.14 -8.14 -14.65
C HIS A 236 12.02 -7.62 -15.55
N LEU A 237 12.34 -7.00 -16.69
CA LEU A 237 11.33 -6.59 -17.67
C LEU A 237 10.51 -7.78 -18.20
N ALA A 238 11.04 -9.01 -18.13
CA ALA A 238 10.31 -10.23 -18.46
C ALA A 238 9.01 -10.37 -17.66
N PHE A 239 8.96 -9.84 -16.43
CA PHE A 239 7.77 -9.87 -15.58
C PHE A 239 6.69 -8.86 -15.97
N THR A 240 7.01 -7.92 -16.86
CA THR A 240 6.11 -6.85 -17.32
C THR A 240 5.63 -7.07 -18.75
N GLN A 241 5.93 -8.24 -19.33
CA GLN A 241 5.52 -8.60 -20.68
C GLN A 241 4.00 -8.53 -20.82
N GLU A 242 3.57 -7.85 -21.87
CA GLU A 242 2.16 -7.76 -22.22
C GLU A 242 1.62 -9.13 -22.56
N TRP A 243 0.40 -9.39 -22.11
CA TRP A 243 -0.30 -10.61 -22.42
C TRP A 243 -1.78 -10.34 -22.60
N ARG A 244 -2.32 -10.83 -23.72
CA ARG A 244 -3.73 -10.72 -24.08
C ARG A 244 -4.26 -12.10 -24.47
N PRO A 245 -5.50 -12.42 -24.10
CA PRO A 245 -6.13 -13.67 -24.51
C PRO A 245 -6.36 -13.68 -26.03
N ALA A 246 -6.31 -14.87 -26.63
CA ALA A 246 -6.88 -15.08 -27.95
C ALA A 246 -8.42 -14.88 -27.92
N PRO A 247 -9.10 -14.65 -29.06
CA PRO A 247 -10.56 -14.61 -29.11
C PRO A 247 -11.18 -15.88 -28.53
N GLN A 248 -12.25 -15.72 -27.74
CA GLN A 248 -12.92 -16.80 -27.02
C GLN A 248 -14.42 -16.86 -27.38
N PRO A 249 -15.05 -18.04 -27.34
CA PRO A 249 -16.50 -18.16 -27.44
C PRO A 249 -17.18 -17.55 -26.19
N VAL A 250 -17.93 -16.47 -26.38
CA VAL A 250 -18.56 -15.72 -25.29
C VAL A 250 -19.89 -16.37 -24.86
N PRO A 251 -20.07 -16.76 -23.58
CA PRO A 251 -21.26 -17.48 -23.13
C PRO A 251 -22.52 -16.61 -23.06
N VAL A 252 -22.37 -15.30 -22.80
CA VAL A 252 -23.48 -14.34 -22.73
C VAL A 252 -23.20 -13.18 -23.68
N ALA A 253 -23.81 -13.21 -24.85
CA ALA A 253 -23.61 -12.20 -25.89
C ALA A 253 -23.97 -10.79 -25.38
N ARG A 254 -23.12 -9.80 -25.72
CA ARG A 254 -23.32 -8.36 -25.48
C ARG A 254 -23.34 -7.91 -24.01
N ARG A 255 -23.04 -8.77 -23.03
CA ARG A 255 -22.86 -8.34 -21.63
C ARG A 255 -21.62 -7.46 -21.45
N PHE A 256 -20.54 -7.78 -22.17
CA PHE A 256 -19.25 -7.08 -22.12
C PHE A 256 -18.77 -6.72 -23.53
N PRO A 257 -17.92 -5.68 -23.67
CA PRO A 257 -17.12 -5.48 -24.87
C PRO A 257 -16.32 -6.74 -25.22
N SER A 258 -16.10 -7.03 -26.51
CA SER A 258 -15.52 -8.30 -26.95
C SER A 258 -14.17 -8.62 -26.30
N GLU A 259 -13.28 -7.64 -26.18
CA GLU A 259 -11.97 -7.84 -25.54
C GLU A 259 -12.06 -8.16 -24.03
N VAL A 260 -13.06 -7.61 -23.34
CA VAL A 260 -13.33 -7.87 -21.93
C VAL A 260 -13.92 -9.27 -21.79
N ALA A 261 -14.89 -9.60 -22.63
CA ALA A 261 -15.50 -10.93 -22.65
C ALA A 261 -14.47 -12.04 -22.91
N HIS A 262 -13.56 -11.85 -23.87
CA HIS A 262 -12.48 -12.81 -24.14
C HIS A 262 -11.55 -13.00 -22.94
N ALA A 263 -11.19 -11.91 -22.25
CA ALA A 263 -10.36 -11.98 -21.05
C ALA A 263 -11.07 -12.68 -19.89
N LEU A 264 -12.37 -12.42 -19.70
CA LEU A 264 -13.15 -13.08 -18.66
C LEU A 264 -13.31 -14.58 -18.93
N VAL A 265 -13.59 -14.99 -20.18
CA VAL A 265 -13.73 -16.42 -20.53
C VAL A 265 -12.41 -17.16 -20.35
N GLU A 266 -11.30 -16.57 -20.80
CA GLU A 266 -9.95 -17.11 -20.58
C GLU A 266 -9.60 -17.18 -19.09
N ALA A 267 -10.08 -16.23 -18.30
CA ALA A 267 -9.93 -16.20 -16.84
C ALA A 267 -10.82 -17.20 -16.09
N GLY A 268 -11.64 -18.00 -16.81
CA GLY A 268 -12.48 -19.04 -16.23
C GLY A 268 -13.96 -18.68 -16.10
N TRP A 269 -14.44 -17.55 -16.64
CA TRP A 269 -15.85 -17.19 -16.62
C TRP A 269 -16.70 -18.17 -17.42
N ARG A 270 -17.42 -19.05 -16.71
CA ARG A 270 -18.28 -20.09 -17.28
C ARG A 270 -19.54 -20.23 -16.41
N PRO A 271 -20.58 -19.43 -16.64
CA PRO A 271 -21.80 -19.47 -15.83
C PRO A 271 -22.37 -20.88 -15.72
N GLY A 272 -22.63 -21.34 -14.50
CA GLY A 272 -23.03 -22.71 -14.22
C GLY A 272 -23.86 -22.87 -12.95
N VAL A 273 -24.53 -24.02 -12.83
CA VAL A 273 -25.38 -24.32 -11.67
C VAL A 273 -24.60 -24.47 -10.36
N GLY A 274 -23.31 -24.79 -10.43
CA GLY A 274 -22.43 -24.97 -9.27
C GLY A 274 -21.94 -23.66 -8.63
N ASP A 275 -22.15 -22.51 -9.28
CA ASP A 275 -21.57 -21.23 -8.86
C ASP A 275 -22.04 -20.81 -7.46
N LYS A 276 -23.29 -21.13 -7.11
CA LYS A 276 -23.84 -20.86 -5.77
C LYS A 276 -23.09 -21.62 -4.68
N VAL A 277 -22.77 -22.88 -4.92
CA VAL A 277 -22.05 -23.74 -3.96
C VAL A 277 -20.62 -23.23 -3.77
N LEU A 278 -19.96 -22.79 -4.85
CA LEU A 278 -18.63 -22.18 -4.77
C LEU A 278 -18.67 -20.85 -3.98
N ALA A 279 -19.68 -20.02 -4.21
CA ALA A 279 -19.88 -18.78 -3.47
C ALA A 279 -20.14 -19.04 -1.98
N ASP A 280 -21.02 -19.99 -1.64
CA ASP A 280 -21.30 -20.40 -0.25
C ASP A 280 -20.02 -20.81 0.48
N ALA A 281 -19.21 -21.67 -0.14
CA ALA A 281 -17.95 -22.13 0.43
C ALA A 281 -16.93 -20.98 0.59
N ALA A 282 -16.86 -20.07 -0.38
CA ALA A 282 -15.96 -18.92 -0.32
C ALA A 282 -16.35 -17.95 0.80
N ILE A 283 -17.65 -17.63 0.93
CA ILE A 283 -18.16 -16.75 1.98
C ILE A 283 -17.96 -17.37 3.36
N ALA A 284 -18.25 -18.66 3.53
CA ALA A 284 -18.03 -19.36 4.79
C ALA A 284 -16.55 -19.30 5.24
N ARG A 285 -15.61 -19.48 4.31
CA ARG A 285 -14.17 -19.36 4.62
C ARG A 285 -13.78 -17.96 5.07
N VAL A 286 -14.25 -16.93 4.39
CA VAL A 286 -13.90 -15.54 4.66
C VAL A 286 -14.50 -15.07 5.99
N THR A 287 -15.77 -15.39 6.24
CA THR A 287 -16.47 -15.01 7.48
C THR A 287 -15.95 -15.76 8.72
N ALA A 288 -15.27 -16.88 8.54
CA ALA A 288 -14.59 -17.60 9.62
C ALA A 288 -13.27 -16.94 10.07
N VAL A 289 -12.72 -16.00 9.29
CA VAL A 289 -11.49 -15.27 9.63
C VAL A 289 -11.86 -13.94 10.31
N PRO A 290 -11.62 -13.78 11.62
CA PRO A 290 -11.91 -12.53 12.31
C PRO A 290 -10.80 -11.49 12.11
N GLY A 291 -11.20 -10.22 12.05
CA GLY A 291 -10.32 -9.12 12.42
C GLY A 291 -10.28 -8.95 13.94
N ARG A 292 -9.52 -7.97 14.42
CA ARG A 292 -9.43 -7.63 15.85
C ARG A 292 -10.61 -6.80 16.31
N GLU A 293 -11.03 -5.86 15.48
CA GLU A 293 -12.13 -4.94 15.77
C GLU A 293 -13.37 -5.28 14.94
N PHE A 294 -13.18 -5.84 13.74
CA PHE A 294 -14.24 -6.08 12.79
C PHE A 294 -14.31 -7.54 12.33
N ARG A 295 -15.43 -7.87 11.67
CA ARG A 295 -15.67 -9.17 11.05
C ARG A 295 -16.32 -8.98 9.69
N HIS A 296 -15.92 -9.80 8.72
CA HIS A 296 -16.65 -9.88 7.46
C HIS A 296 -18.05 -10.45 7.71
N ALA A 297 -19.06 -9.82 7.13
CA ALA A 297 -20.44 -10.26 7.18
C ALA A 297 -21.04 -10.18 5.78
N GLU A 298 -21.71 -11.25 5.35
CA GLU A 298 -22.29 -11.31 4.02
C GLU A 298 -23.50 -10.37 3.87
N PHE A 299 -23.75 -9.99 2.62
CA PHE A 299 -24.95 -9.28 2.18
C PHE A 299 -25.25 -9.63 0.71
N PRO A 300 -26.46 -9.32 0.20
CA PRO A 300 -26.89 -9.79 -1.13
C PRO A 300 -25.93 -9.44 -2.27
N ALA A 301 -25.37 -8.23 -2.29
CA ALA A 301 -24.42 -7.81 -3.32
C ALA A 301 -23.12 -8.63 -3.31
N ALA A 302 -22.56 -8.94 -2.13
CA ALA A 302 -21.38 -9.80 -2.01
C ALA A 302 -21.63 -11.21 -2.54
N ARG A 303 -22.78 -11.80 -2.18
CA ARG A 303 -23.21 -13.11 -2.69
C ARG A 303 -23.41 -13.11 -4.19
N ALA A 304 -24.05 -12.08 -4.74
CA ALA A 304 -24.24 -11.93 -6.17
C ALA A 304 -22.91 -11.84 -6.93
N ALA A 305 -21.95 -11.05 -6.41
CA ALA A 305 -20.62 -10.90 -6.99
C ALA A 305 -19.87 -12.24 -7.08
N LEU A 306 -19.82 -12.97 -5.96
CA LEU A 306 -19.11 -14.25 -5.88
C LEU A 306 -19.82 -15.39 -6.65
N THR A 307 -21.13 -15.29 -6.85
CA THR A 307 -21.87 -16.23 -7.70
C THR A 307 -21.69 -15.91 -9.18
N ALA A 308 -21.53 -14.64 -9.56
CA ALA A 308 -21.41 -14.26 -10.97
C ALA A 308 -20.04 -14.62 -11.58
N PHE A 309 -18.98 -14.57 -10.78
CA PHE A 309 -17.59 -14.81 -11.20
C PHE A 309 -16.78 -15.62 -10.18
N PRO A 310 -17.22 -16.83 -9.79
CA PRO A 310 -16.53 -17.61 -8.77
C PRO A 310 -15.13 -18.02 -9.25
N GLY A 311 -14.09 -17.64 -8.50
CA GLY A 311 -12.72 -18.12 -8.76
C GLY A 311 -12.11 -17.64 -10.08
N LEU A 312 -12.59 -16.52 -10.63
CA LEU A 312 -12.05 -15.90 -11.84
C LEU A 312 -10.58 -15.50 -11.63
N VAL A 313 -9.68 -15.81 -12.56
CA VAL A 313 -8.26 -15.41 -12.50
C VAL A 313 -7.82 -14.83 -13.85
N SER A 314 -7.79 -13.50 -13.96
CA SER A 314 -7.41 -12.81 -15.18
C SER A 314 -5.90 -12.76 -15.35
N GLY A 315 -5.42 -13.29 -16.49
CA GLY A 315 -4.04 -13.17 -16.92
C GLY A 315 -3.72 -11.88 -17.68
N ARG A 316 -4.73 -11.11 -18.11
CA ARG A 316 -4.57 -9.93 -18.98
C ARG A 316 -3.62 -8.92 -18.33
N ARG A 317 -2.65 -8.44 -19.11
CA ARG A 317 -1.61 -7.53 -18.65
C ARG A 317 -1.12 -6.64 -19.79
N GLY A 318 -0.86 -5.39 -19.50
CA GLY A 318 -0.25 -4.46 -20.45
C GLY A 318 -0.77 -3.03 -20.29
N PRO A 319 -0.39 -2.11 -21.19
CA PRO A 319 -0.94 -0.77 -21.22
C PRO A 319 -2.46 -0.78 -21.36
N GLY A 320 -3.15 0.00 -20.52
CA GLY A 320 -4.59 0.26 -20.63
C GLY A 320 -4.90 1.63 -21.23
N GLU A 321 -6.17 2.03 -21.15
CA GLU A 321 -6.62 3.36 -21.60
C GLU A 321 -5.98 4.50 -20.79
N GLN A 322 -5.83 4.32 -19.47
CA GLN A 322 -5.35 5.35 -18.54
C GLN A 322 -4.36 4.78 -17.52
N VAL A 323 -4.55 3.56 -17.05
CA VAL A 323 -3.66 2.85 -16.11
C VAL A 323 -3.26 1.48 -16.64
N TRP A 324 -2.15 0.94 -16.15
CA TRP A 324 -1.65 -0.38 -16.49
C TRP A 324 -2.63 -1.46 -16.05
N ILE A 325 -2.98 -2.35 -16.98
CA ILE A 325 -3.84 -3.49 -16.72
C ILE A 325 -3.03 -4.54 -15.96
N ARG A 326 -3.52 -4.92 -14.78
CA ARG A 326 -2.90 -5.93 -13.93
C ARG A 326 -3.72 -7.21 -13.92
N ARG A 327 -3.03 -8.30 -13.56
CA ARG A 327 -3.69 -9.55 -13.22
C ARG A 327 -4.55 -9.35 -11.97
N PHE A 328 -5.74 -9.93 -11.96
CA PHE A 328 -6.61 -9.92 -10.79
C PHE A 328 -7.34 -11.24 -10.65
N GLU A 329 -7.84 -11.50 -9.46
CA GLU A 329 -8.63 -12.67 -9.12
C GLU A 329 -9.88 -12.30 -8.33
N ILE A 330 -10.95 -13.05 -8.55
CA ILE A 330 -12.17 -13.04 -7.73
C ILE A 330 -12.11 -14.27 -6.82
N ASN A 331 -11.27 -14.15 -5.80
CA ASN A 331 -11.05 -15.17 -4.78
C ASN A 331 -10.99 -14.48 -3.41
N PRO A 332 -12.10 -14.40 -2.66
CA PRO A 332 -12.13 -13.64 -1.43
C PRO A 332 -11.27 -14.30 -0.33
N GLY A 333 -10.91 -15.58 -0.49
CA GLY A 333 -10.05 -16.29 0.45
C GLY A 333 -8.62 -15.73 0.53
N SER A 334 -8.08 -15.16 -0.55
CA SER A 334 -6.73 -14.56 -0.55
C SER A 334 -6.66 -13.24 0.21
N VAL A 335 -7.82 -12.66 0.53
CA VAL A 335 -7.97 -11.39 1.24
C VAL A 335 -8.91 -11.55 2.46
N ALA A 336 -9.00 -12.75 3.02
CA ALA A 336 -9.88 -13.03 4.16
C ALA A 336 -9.44 -12.35 5.47
N HIS A 337 -8.15 -11.97 5.58
CA HIS A 337 -7.58 -11.28 6.73
C HIS A 337 -7.68 -9.75 6.60
N THR A 338 -8.74 -9.23 5.99
CA THR A 338 -8.87 -7.78 5.68
C THR A 338 -10.04 -7.12 6.43
N ALA A 339 -10.53 -7.76 7.48
CA ALA A 339 -11.73 -7.32 8.18
C ALA A 339 -11.56 -5.95 8.83
N ASP A 340 -10.41 -5.67 9.45
CA ASP A 340 -10.19 -4.38 10.10
C ASP A 340 -9.96 -3.25 9.09
N THR A 341 -9.22 -3.55 8.03
CA THR A 341 -8.93 -2.66 6.92
C THR A 341 -10.21 -2.25 6.19
N LEU A 342 -11.04 -3.23 5.80
CA LEU A 342 -12.31 -2.95 5.15
C LEU A 342 -13.34 -2.37 6.12
N GLY A 343 -13.26 -2.71 7.41
CA GLY A 343 -14.08 -2.11 8.46
C GLY A 343 -13.81 -0.62 8.64
N ASP A 344 -12.54 -0.21 8.63
CA ASP A 344 -12.13 1.20 8.70
C ASP A 344 -12.67 2.00 7.50
N LEU A 345 -12.48 1.48 6.28
CA LEU A 345 -13.04 2.13 5.08
C LEU A 345 -14.58 2.13 5.10
N ALA A 346 -15.21 1.05 5.55
CA ALA A 346 -16.67 0.95 5.61
C ALA A 346 -17.29 2.01 6.55
N ARG A 347 -16.64 2.30 7.69
CA ARG A 347 -17.05 3.38 8.60
C ARG A 347 -17.00 4.74 7.89
N LEU A 348 -15.97 4.95 7.08
CA LEU A 348 -15.78 6.20 6.36
C LEU A 348 -16.83 6.42 5.27
N ILE A 349 -17.01 5.43 4.38
CA ILE A 349 -17.93 5.57 3.25
C ILE A 349 -19.40 5.35 3.62
N GLY A 350 -19.67 5.00 4.89
CA GLY A 350 -21.01 4.73 5.41
C GLY A 350 -21.70 3.52 4.77
N SER A 351 -20.94 2.52 4.32
CA SER A 351 -21.44 1.33 3.62
C SER A 351 -20.59 0.13 3.97
N ARG A 352 -21.23 -1.01 4.30
CA ARG A 352 -20.51 -2.25 4.63
C ARG A 352 -19.77 -2.78 3.41
N LEU A 353 -18.54 -3.25 3.61
CA LEU A 353 -17.70 -3.84 2.58
C LEU A 353 -17.49 -5.34 2.82
N PHE A 354 -17.41 -6.10 1.72
CA PHE A 354 -17.05 -7.51 1.71
C PHE A 354 -15.91 -7.73 0.70
N PRO A 355 -14.83 -8.43 1.08
CA PRO A 355 -13.72 -8.68 0.17
C PRO A 355 -14.16 -9.66 -0.93
N ILE A 356 -13.81 -9.38 -2.19
CA ILE A 356 -14.14 -10.23 -3.33
C ILE A 356 -12.91 -10.85 -4.00
N GLY A 357 -11.72 -10.29 -3.77
CA GLY A 357 -10.48 -10.83 -4.30
C GLY A 357 -9.32 -9.83 -4.28
N SER A 358 -8.38 -9.99 -5.19
CA SER A 358 -7.17 -9.17 -5.25
C SER A 358 -6.78 -8.81 -6.67
N GLU A 359 -6.18 -7.63 -6.84
CA GLU A 359 -5.44 -7.25 -8.05
C GLU A 359 -3.94 -7.20 -7.73
N GLY A 360 -3.12 -7.91 -8.51
CA GLY A 360 -1.66 -7.97 -8.34
C GLY A 360 -1.17 -8.70 -7.09
N GLY A 361 -2.06 -9.17 -6.23
CA GLY A 361 -1.75 -9.77 -4.93
C GLY A 361 -1.45 -8.74 -3.82
N ASP A 362 -1.35 -7.45 -4.17
CA ASP A 362 -1.15 -6.32 -3.26
C ASP A 362 -2.44 -5.51 -3.07
N SER A 363 -3.24 -5.32 -4.11
CA SER A 363 -4.49 -4.57 -4.01
C SER A 363 -5.64 -5.48 -3.56
N ILE A 364 -6.44 -5.02 -2.59
CA ILE A 364 -7.66 -5.69 -2.12
C ILE A 364 -8.83 -5.19 -2.95
N LEU A 365 -9.61 -6.09 -3.54
CA LEU A 365 -10.88 -5.77 -4.19
C LEU A 365 -12.02 -6.07 -3.21
N ALA A 366 -12.92 -5.11 -3.04
CA ALA A 366 -14.08 -5.24 -2.16
C ALA A 366 -15.34 -4.72 -2.86
N VAL A 367 -16.49 -5.29 -2.51
CA VAL A 367 -17.80 -4.82 -2.94
C VAL A 367 -18.55 -4.29 -1.73
N ASP A 368 -19.36 -3.26 -1.91
CA ASP A 368 -20.22 -2.73 -0.86
C ASP A 368 -21.65 -3.27 -0.94
N GLU A 369 -22.49 -2.97 0.05
CA GLU A 369 -23.86 -3.47 0.10
C GLU A 369 -24.78 -2.95 -1.03
N ARG A 370 -24.34 -1.91 -1.75
CA ARG A 370 -25.01 -1.33 -2.91
C ARG A 370 -24.51 -1.93 -4.23
N GLY A 371 -23.51 -2.81 -4.19
CA GLY A 371 -22.90 -3.45 -5.37
C GLY A 371 -21.72 -2.68 -5.97
N ARG A 372 -21.33 -1.55 -5.36
CA ARG A 372 -20.20 -0.73 -5.81
C ARG A 372 -18.88 -1.43 -5.48
N VAL A 373 -17.92 -1.35 -6.38
CA VAL A 373 -16.61 -2.01 -6.23
C VAL A 373 -15.53 -1.01 -5.92
N PHE A 374 -14.72 -1.33 -4.92
CA PHE A 374 -13.58 -0.54 -4.46
C PHE A 374 -12.29 -1.38 -4.52
N ALA A 375 -11.16 -0.69 -4.68
CA ALA A 375 -9.85 -1.26 -4.51
C ALA A 375 -9.07 -0.50 -3.42
N LEU A 376 -8.28 -1.22 -2.63
CA LEU A 376 -7.38 -0.62 -1.65
C LEU A 376 -5.98 -1.15 -1.90
N ASP A 377 -5.00 -0.27 -2.03
CA ASP A 377 -3.59 -0.62 -2.23
C ASP A 377 -2.68 0.39 -1.54
N GLN A 378 -1.37 0.27 -1.76
CA GLN A 378 -0.37 1.18 -1.17
C GLN A 378 -0.52 2.64 -1.63
N GLY A 379 -1.17 2.91 -2.75
CA GLY A 379 -1.39 4.27 -3.29
C GLY A 379 -2.70 4.91 -2.83
N GLY A 380 -3.59 4.16 -2.18
CA GLY A 380 -4.82 4.70 -1.59
C GLY A 380 -6.02 3.78 -1.73
N GLU A 381 -7.19 4.40 -1.61
CA GLU A 381 -8.50 3.78 -1.74
C GLU A 381 -9.20 4.33 -3.00
N TRP A 382 -9.83 3.44 -3.78
CA TRP A 382 -10.26 3.74 -5.13
C TRP A 382 -11.67 3.21 -5.40
N PHE A 383 -12.52 4.01 -6.02
CA PHE A 383 -13.80 3.58 -6.59
C PHE A 383 -13.59 3.07 -8.01
N ILE A 384 -13.84 1.77 -8.22
CA ILE A 384 -13.56 1.08 -9.49
C ILE A 384 -14.77 1.05 -10.40
N GLY A 385 -15.98 0.87 -9.86
CA GLY A 385 -17.20 0.77 -10.65
C GLY A 385 -18.47 0.79 -9.82
N ALA A 386 -19.56 1.26 -10.44
CA ALA A 386 -20.89 1.32 -9.80
C ALA A 386 -21.51 -0.07 -9.56
N ASP A 387 -21.05 -1.06 -10.32
CA ASP A 387 -21.38 -2.48 -10.21
C ASP A 387 -20.16 -3.33 -10.63
N LEU A 388 -20.27 -4.64 -10.44
CA LEU A 388 -19.19 -5.58 -10.73
C LEU A 388 -18.82 -5.65 -12.22
N ASP A 389 -19.80 -5.56 -13.13
CA ASP A 389 -19.54 -5.64 -14.56
C ASP A 389 -18.76 -4.41 -15.05
N THR A 390 -19.15 -3.24 -14.56
CA THR A 390 -18.42 -1.98 -14.77
C THR A 390 -17.02 -2.06 -14.19
N ALA A 391 -16.87 -2.61 -12.98
CA ALA A 391 -15.57 -2.74 -12.34
C ALA A 391 -14.62 -3.66 -13.13
N LEU A 392 -15.09 -4.84 -13.52
CA LEU A 392 -14.31 -5.79 -14.34
C LEU A 392 -13.94 -5.19 -15.70
N THR A 393 -14.86 -4.46 -16.32
CA THR A 393 -14.59 -3.72 -17.57
C THR A 393 -13.49 -2.69 -17.36
N ASN A 394 -13.57 -1.87 -16.30
CA ASN A 394 -12.58 -0.84 -16.02
C ASN A 394 -11.20 -1.43 -15.72
N LEU A 395 -11.12 -2.51 -14.95
CA LEU A 395 -9.86 -3.23 -14.68
C LEU A 395 -9.25 -3.81 -15.97
N LEU A 396 -10.06 -4.43 -16.83
CA LEU A 396 -9.59 -5.10 -18.05
C LEU A 396 -9.26 -4.14 -19.20
N LEU A 397 -9.82 -2.93 -19.19
CA LEU A 397 -9.48 -1.87 -20.14
C LEU A 397 -8.43 -0.90 -19.58
N GLY A 398 -8.10 -1.00 -18.30
CA GLY A 398 -7.18 -0.10 -17.61
C GLY A 398 -7.70 1.34 -17.60
N ARG A 399 -8.98 1.51 -17.26
CA ARG A 399 -9.58 2.82 -17.01
C ARG A 399 -9.19 3.31 -15.62
N GLY A 400 -8.86 4.59 -15.53
CA GLY A 400 -8.44 5.26 -14.31
C GLY A 400 -9.62 5.35 -13.34
N PRO A 401 -9.52 4.80 -12.13
CA PRO A 401 -10.57 4.92 -11.14
C PRO A 401 -10.53 6.27 -10.45
N VAL A 402 -11.62 6.59 -9.76
CA VAL A 402 -11.68 7.79 -8.93
C VAL A 402 -11.12 7.45 -7.55
N ARG A 403 -10.19 8.27 -7.06
CA ARG A 403 -9.60 8.11 -5.73
C ARG A 403 -10.53 8.68 -4.67
N LEU A 404 -10.61 8.01 -3.53
CA LEU A 404 -11.34 8.52 -2.39
C LEU A 404 -10.51 9.61 -1.69
N ASP A 405 -11.18 10.69 -1.28
CA ASP A 405 -10.59 11.66 -0.36
C ASP A 405 -10.49 11.08 1.07
N ASP A 406 -9.85 11.82 1.98
CA ASP A 406 -9.71 11.35 3.36
C ASP A 406 -11.07 11.34 4.12
N ASP A 407 -12.12 11.98 3.59
CA ASP A 407 -13.51 11.92 4.09
C ASP A 407 -14.33 10.76 3.46
N GLY A 408 -13.76 10.03 2.49
CA GLY A 408 -14.40 8.91 1.79
C GLY A 408 -15.37 9.32 0.69
N ARG A 409 -15.23 10.50 0.11
CA ARG A 409 -15.97 10.96 -1.08
C ARG A 409 -15.21 10.66 -2.37
N TRP A 410 -15.93 10.51 -3.48
CA TRP A 410 -15.41 10.25 -4.82
C TRP A 410 -16.39 10.70 -5.90
#